data_AF-A0A849SYQ4-F1
#
_entry.id   AF-A0A849SYQ4-F1
#
_cell.length_a   1.000
_cell.length_b   1.000
_cell.length_c   1.000
_cell.angle_alpha   90.00
_cell.angle_beta   90.00
_cell.angle_gamma   90.00
#
_symmetry.space_group_name_H-M   'P 1'
#
loop_
_entity.id
_entity.type
_entity.pdbx_description
1 polymer ?
#
loop_
_entity_poly.entity_id
_entity_poly.type
_entity_poly.pdbx_seq_one_letter_code
_entity_poly.pdbx_strand_id
1 'polypeptide(L)'
;MNNFLQENLFALVLFLLIIILLLIAIIAIVLIKLLLSTKEQKSFSSVLVPTVETPTPRSGEILSKIKKLAEEHVTESFFCKNHPDNASIGACLICEDVFCEKCLIESDGLCFCKDHFKTFVNNKWSQITDVKTTPATPEEGMFIYQYKRQIWRDRDIPSFVLTHYKINIEHDYIESYIQLNVITSKAEDLKMEIESFRQKKSLE
;
A
#
# COMPACT_ATOMS: atom_id res chain seq x y z
N MET A 1 38.98 54.12 24.78
CA MET A 1 38.78 52.67 24.62
C MET A 1 37.32 52.23 24.71
N ASN A 2 36.40 53.05 25.25
CA ASN A 2 34.96 52.72 25.33
C ASN A 2 34.18 52.89 24.01
N ASN A 3 34.53 53.88 23.17
CA ASN A 3 33.77 54.14 21.94
C ASN A 3 33.94 53.03 20.89
N PHE A 4 35.13 52.41 20.78
CA PHE A 4 35.39 51.30 19.85
C PHE A 4 34.62 50.02 20.23
N LEU A 5 34.50 49.73 21.53
CA LEU A 5 33.69 48.60 22.00
C LEU A 5 32.19 48.86 21.80
N GLN A 6 31.74 50.11 21.96
CA GLN A 6 30.33 50.49 21.81
C GLN A 6 29.86 50.46 20.34
N GLU A 7 30.69 50.93 19.40
CA GLU A 7 30.39 50.87 17.96
C GLU A 7 30.36 49.42 17.44
N ASN A 8 31.33 48.59 17.85
CA ASN A 8 31.36 47.17 17.47
C ASN A 8 30.24 46.36 18.12
N LEU A 9 29.84 46.69 19.35
CA LEU A 9 28.72 46.04 20.02
C LEU A 9 27.41 46.32 19.27
N PHE A 10 27.19 47.56 18.83
CA PHE A 10 26.00 47.92 18.06
C PHE A 10 25.95 47.19 16.71
N ALA A 11 27.07 47.13 15.99
CA ALA A 11 27.18 46.39 14.74
C ALA A 11 26.90 44.88 14.93
N LEU A 12 27.41 44.29 16.02
CA LEU A 12 27.22 42.87 16.33
C LEU A 12 25.75 42.57 16.69
N VAL A 13 25.11 43.42 17.49
CA VAL A 13 23.68 43.28 17.83
C VAL A 13 22.80 43.39 16.58
N LEU A 14 23.10 44.35 15.69
CA LEU A 14 22.38 44.52 14.43
C LEU A 14 22.53 43.29 13.53
N PHE A 15 23.75 42.77 13.40
CA PHE A 15 24.03 41.56 12.63
C PHE A 15 23.29 40.33 13.19
N LEU A 16 23.28 40.15 14.51
CA LEU A 16 22.56 39.07 15.17
C LEU A 16 21.05 39.16 14.91
N LEU A 17 20.49 40.37 14.94
CA LEU A 17 19.07 40.61 14.68
C LEU A 17 18.68 40.24 13.24
N ILE A 18 19.54 40.55 12.26
CA ILE A 18 19.34 40.13 10.86
C ILE A 18 19.33 38.61 10.72
N ILE A 19 20.25 37.91 11.40
CA ILE A 19 20.28 36.43 11.39
C ILE A 19 18.99 35.84 11.97
N ILE A 20 18.52 36.38 13.11
CA ILE A 20 17.27 35.91 13.74
C ILE A 20 16.08 36.11 12.80
N LEU A 21 15.99 37.26 12.12
CA LEU A 21 14.93 37.51 11.13
C LEU A 21 14.98 36.53 9.95
N LEU A 22 16.18 36.21 9.45
CA LEU A 22 16.36 35.21 8.40
C LEU A 22 15.91 33.82 8.84
N LEU A 23 16.23 33.40 10.08
CA LEU A 23 15.80 32.12 10.62
C LEU A 23 14.27 32.03 10.75
N ILE A 24 13.62 33.10 11.23
CA ILE A 24 12.15 33.17 11.32
C ILE A 24 11.52 33.07 9.92
N ALA A 25 12.09 33.74 8.91
CA ALA A 25 11.60 33.67 7.54
C ALA A 25 11.69 32.24 6.97
N ILE A 26 12.80 31.53 7.21
CA ILE A 26 12.97 30.14 6.76
C ILE A 26 11.93 29.22 7.42
N ILE A 27 11.73 29.35 8.74
CA ILE A 27 10.73 28.57 9.48
C ILE A 27 9.32 28.83 8.94
N ALA A 28 8.97 30.09 8.66
CA ALA A 28 7.68 30.45 8.09
C ALA A 28 7.48 29.83 6.70
N ILE A 29 8.50 29.84 5.83
CA ILE A 29 8.44 29.21 4.50
C ILE A 29 8.22 27.70 4.61
N VAL A 30 8.93 27.02 5.51
CA VAL A 30 8.78 25.57 5.74
C VAL A 30 7.37 25.26 6.25
N LEU A 31 6.85 26.03 7.20
CA LEU A 31 5.48 25.86 7.72
C LEU A 31 4.42 26.08 6.64
N ILE A 32 4.57 27.12 5.81
CA ILE A 32 3.66 27.36 4.68
C ILE A 32 3.70 26.18 3.69
N LYS A 33 4.90 25.68 3.35
CA LYS A 33 5.05 24.54 2.45
C LYS A 33 4.40 23.27 3.02
N LEU A 34 4.56 23.01 4.32
CA LEU A 34 3.92 21.88 5.00
C LEU A 34 2.40 22.01 5.00
N LEU A 35 1.86 23.19 5.31
CA LEU A 35 0.42 23.43 5.31
C LEU A 35 -0.20 23.31 3.91
N LEU A 36 0.49 23.80 2.87
CA LEU A 36 0.04 23.67 1.48
C LEU A 36 0.17 22.22 0.96
N SER A 37 1.21 21.50 1.36
CA SER A 37 1.41 20.09 0.96
C SER A 37 0.30 19.17 1.47
N THR A 38 -0.38 19.50 2.57
CA THR A 38 -1.55 18.76 3.06
C THR A 38 -2.81 18.90 2.21
N LYS A 39 -2.89 19.85 1.26
CA LYS A 39 -4.09 20.07 0.44
C LYS A 39 -4.08 19.35 -0.91
N GLU A 40 -2.94 18.88 -1.41
CA GLU A 40 -2.85 18.29 -2.76
C GLU A 40 -3.10 16.77 -2.82
N GLN A 41 -3.37 16.10 -1.69
CA GLN A 41 -3.63 14.65 -1.66
C GLN A 41 -5.13 14.29 -1.55
N LYS A 42 -6.03 15.14 -2.09
CA LYS A 42 -7.48 14.86 -2.18
C LYS A 42 -8.01 14.57 -3.58
N SER A 43 -7.14 14.34 -4.57
CA SER A 43 -7.58 14.03 -5.93
C SER A 43 -6.83 12.86 -6.57
N PHE A 44 -6.99 11.65 -6.02
CA PHE A 44 -6.87 10.43 -6.82
C PHE A 44 -7.60 9.24 -6.19
N SER A 45 -8.92 9.17 -6.41
CA SER A 45 -9.70 7.94 -6.63
C SER A 45 -11.19 8.29 -6.69
N SER A 46 -11.63 8.84 -7.82
CA SER A 46 -13.00 8.61 -8.29
C SER A 46 -12.91 7.49 -9.34
N VAL A 47 -12.78 6.25 -8.88
CA VAL A 47 -13.06 5.10 -9.73
C VAL A 47 -14.57 5.06 -9.92
N LEU A 48 -14.97 5.03 -11.18
CA LEU A 48 -16.34 5.06 -11.69
C LEU A 48 -17.22 4.04 -10.95
N VAL A 49 -18.28 4.54 -10.33
CA VAL A 49 -19.45 3.73 -9.95
C VAL A 49 -20.13 3.29 -11.25
N PRO A 50 -20.25 1.99 -11.56
CA PRO A 50 -21.16 1.54 -12.60
C PRO A 50 -22.58 1.68 -12.04
N THR A 51 -23.40 2.50 -12.68
CA THR A 51 -24.85 2.49 -12.49
C THR A 51 -25.37 1.12 -12.91
N VAL A 52 -25.66 0.25 -11.95
CA VAL A 52 -26.31 -1.04 -12.19
C VAL A 52 -27.78 -0.77 -12.47
N GLU A 53 -28.15 -0.79 -13.74
CA GLU A 53 -29.53 -1.01 -14.15
C GLU A 53 -29.96 -2.42 -13.74
N THR A 54 -31.03 -2.48 -12.95
CA THR A 54 -31.69 -3.70 -12.47
C THR A 54 -32.06 -4.64 -13.63
N PRO A 55 -31.57 -5.90 -13.66
CA PRO A 55 -32.14 -6.92 -14.53
C PRO A 55 -33.15 -7.78 -13.76
N THR A 56 -34.33 -7.89 -14.34
CA THR A 56 -35.40 -8.85 -14.03
C THR A 56 -34.91 -10.31 -13.90
N PRO A 57 -35.59 -11.15 -13.08
CA PRO A 57 -35.08 -12.46 -12.69
C PRO A 57 -35.48 -13.55 -13.70
N ARG A 58 -34.50 -14.20 -14.34
CA ARG A 58 -34.70 -15.52 -14.98
C ARG A 58 -33.49 -16.44 -14.79
N SER A 59 -33.80 -17.67 -14.38
CA SER A 59 -32.96 -18.88 -14.25
C SER A 59 -32.12 -19.02 -12.96
N GLY A 60 -32.61 -19.88 -12.05
CA GLY A 60 -32.03 -20.16 -10.73
C GLY A 60 -30.86 -21.15 -10.71
N GLU A 61 -30.41 -21.68 -11.85
CA GLU A 61 -29.30 -22.65 -11.88
C GLU A 61 -27.91 -21.98 -12.01
N ILE A 62 -27.80 -20.88 -12.76
CA ILE A 62 -26.53 -20.15 -12.94
C ILE A 62 -26.14 -19.39 -11.66
N LEU A 63 -27.14 -18.90 -10.91
CA LEU A 63 -26.94 -18.14 -9.68
C LEU A 63 -26.21 -18.96 -8.59
N SER A 64 -26.45 -20.28 -8.53
CA SER A 64 -25.84 -21.15 -7.52
C SER A 64 -24.34 -21.40 -7.77
N LYS A 65 -23.91 -21.48 -9.04
CA LYS A 65 -22.50 -21.58 -9.43
C LYS A 65 -21.76 -20.25 -9.27
N ILE A 66 -22.40 -19.12 -9.61
CA ILE A 66 -21.83 -17.79 -9.39
C ILE A 66 -21.70 -17.51 -7.88
N LYS A 67 -22.70 -17.87 -7.08
CA LYS A 67 -22.66 -17.68 -5.62
C LYS A 67 -21.55 -18.51 -4.96
N LYS A 68 -21.31 -19.74 -5.41
CA LYS A 68 -20.19 -20.56 -4.92
C LYS A 68 -18.80 -20.02 -5.28
N LEU A 69 -18.67 -19.31 -6.42
CA LEU A 69 -17.42 -18.66 -6.84
C LEU A 69 -17.24 -17.28 -6.18
N ALA A 70 -18.33 -16.56 -5.94
CA ALA A 70 -18.34 -15.27 -5.26
C ALA A 70 -18.17 -15.41 -3.73
N GLU A 71 -18.65 -16.49 -3.11
CA GLU A 71 -18.45 -16.74 -1.68
C GLU A 71 -16.97 -17.05 -1.33
N GLU A 72 -16.14 -17.42 -2.32
CA GLU A 72 -14.70 -17.62 -2.13
C GLU A 72 -13.84 -16.39 -2.52
N HIS A 73 -14.45 -15.37 -3.12
CA HIS A 73 -13.80 -14.13 -3.53
C HIS A 73 -14.29 -12.97 -2.70
N VAL A 74 -13.42 -12.51 -1.79
CA VAL A 74 -13.45 -11.21 -1.11
C VAL A 74 -14.84 -10.86 -0.57
N THR A 75 -15.06 -11.00 0.73
CA THR A 75 -16.19 -10.29 1.36
C THR A 75 -16.00 -8.81 1.07
N GLU A 76 -16.70 -8.29 0.08
CA GLU A 76 -16.76 -6.87 -0.27
C GLU A 76 -17.52 -6.15 0.84
N SER A 77 -16.91 -6.12 2.03
CA SER A 77 -17.33 -5.24 3.10
C SER A 77 -16.83 -3.86 2.73
N PHE A 78 -17.75 -2.93 2.54
CA PHE A 78 -17.42 -1.52 2.40
C PHE A 78 -17.14 -0.87 3.76
N PHE A 79 -17.41 -1.60 4.85
CA PHE A 79 -17.28 -1.13 6.23
C PHE A 79 -16.07 -1.76 6.93
N CYS A 80 -15.50 -1.01 7.86
CA CYS A 80 -14.36 -1.44 8.64
C CYS A 80 -14.68 -2.70 9.46
N LYS A 81 -13.80 -3.70 9.40
CA LYS A 81 -13.91 -4.94 10.20
C LYS A 81 -14.08 -4.70 11.70
N ASN A 82 -13.43 -3.66 12.23
CA ASN A 82 -13.47 -3.33 13.65
C ASN A 82 -14.57 -2.32 14.01
N HIS A 83 -15.09 -1.59 13.02
CA HIS A 83 -16.10 -0.56 13.22
C HIS A 83 -17.13 -0.61 12.09
N PRO A 84 -18.16 -1.47 12.19
CA PRO A 84 -19.16 -1.67 11.13
C PRO A 84 -19.89 -0.39 10.70
N ASP A 85 -19.95 0.63 11.56
CA ASP A 85 -20.59 1.91 11.26
C ASP A 85 -19.72 2.87 10.42
N ASN A 86 -18.43 2.56 10.27
CA ASN A 86 -17.47 3.40 9.57
C ASN A 86 -17.10 2.81 8.21
N ALA A 87 -17.11 3.64 7.17
CA ALA A 87 -16.61 3.27 5.85
C ALA A 87 -15.12 2.88 5.93
N SER A 88 -14.76 1.84 5.18
CA SER A 88 -13.37 1.46 4.97
C SER A 88 -12.70 2.41 3.98
N ILE A 89 -11.39 2.61 4.16
CA ILE A 89 -10.57 3.42 3.24
C ILE A 89 -9.54 2.58 2.48
N GLY A 90 -9.38 1.31 2.85
CA GLY A 90 -8.40 0.40 2.27
C GLY A 90 -8.37 -0.94 2.99
N ALA A 91 -7.51 -1.83 2.51
CA ALA A 91 -7.32 -3.18 3.04
C ALA A 91 -5.93 -3.35 3.65
N CYS A 92 -5.82 -4.26 4.62
CA CYS A 92 -4.53 -4.66 5.15
C CYS A 92 -3.84 -5.62 4.16
N LEU A 93 -2.57 -5.36 3.84
CA LEU A 93 -1.79 -6.19 2.90
C LEU A 93 -1.51 -7.62 3.40
N ILE A 94 -1.62 -7.89 4.71
CA ILE A 94 -1.40 -9.22 5.29
C ILE A 94 -2.72 -10.01 5.34
N CYS A 95 -3.75 -9.52 6.03
CA CYS A 95 -5.00 -10.27 6.21
C CYS A 95 -6.08 -10.00 5.17
N GLU A 96 -5.90 -9.03 4.27
CA GLU A 96 -6.85 -8.65 3.21
C GLU A 96 -8.21 -8.13 3.70
N ASP A 97 -8.42 -8.01 5.01
CA ASP A 97 -9.59 -7.35 5.57
C ASP A 97 -9.55 -5.83 5.34
N VAL A 98 -10.72 -5.22 5.29
CA VAL A 98 -10.90 -3.76 5.10
C VAL A 98 -11.01 -3.00 6.42
N PHE A 99 -10.43 -1.80 6.47
CA PHE A 99 -10.34 -0.99 7.69
C PHE A 99 -10.64 0.50 7.42
N CYS A 100 -11.17 1.19 8.43
CA CYS A 100 -11.31 2.64 8.42
C CYS A 100 -9.98 3.33 8.71
N GLU A 101 -9.93 4.64 8.49
CA GLU A 101 -8.75 5.50 8.70
C GLU A 101 -8.09 5.34 10.08
N LYS A 102 -8.88 5.10 11.14
CA LYS A 102 -8.36 4.91 12.50
C LYS A 102 -7.74 3.54 12.75
N CYS A 103 -8.03 2.56 11.91
CA CYS A 103 -7.61 1.17 12.07
C CYS A 103 -6.51 0.74 11.09
N LEU A 104 -6.37 1.49 9.99
CA LEU A 104 -5.34 1.28 8.99
C LEU A 104 -4.13 2.17 9.30
N ILE A 105 -2.94 1.60 9.21
CA ILE A 105 -1.65 2.29 9.36
C ILE A 105 -0.95 2.21 8.01
N GLU A 106 -0.54 3.36 7.48
CA GLU A 106 0.26 3.47 6.28
C GLU A 106 1.74 3.68 6.63
N SER A 107 2.63 2.91 6.01
CA SER A 107 4.09 3.06 6.13
C SER A 107 4.72 2.70 4.79
N ASP A 108 5.53 3.60 4.23
CA ASP A 108 6.21 3.40 2.93
C ASP A 108 5.25 3.04 1.77
N GLY A 109 4.04 3.62 1.77
CA GLY A 109 2.99 3.31 0.80
C GLY A 109 2.32 1.94 0.98
N LEU A 110 2.60 1.25 2.09
CA LEU A 110 2.02 -0.04 2.46
C LEU A 110 0.99 0.14 3.57
N CYS A 111 -0.17 -0.49 3.41
CA CYS A 111 -1.28 -0.38 4.36
C CYS A 111 -1.45 -1.65 5.20
N PHE A 112 -1.46 -1.51 6.52
CA PHE A 112 -1.64 -2.63 7.46
C PHE A 112 -2.69 -2.30 8.53
N CYS A 113 -3.41 -3.29 9.04
CA CYS A 113 -4.17 -3.09 10.27
C CYS A 113 -3.22 -2.97 11.48
N LYS A 114 -3.71 -2.44 12.60
CA LYS A 114 -2.90 -2.26 13.82
C LYS A 114 -2.15 -3.53 14.26
N ASP A 115 -2.82 -4.68 14.20
CA ASP A 115 -2.25 -5.94 14.65
C ASP A 115 -1.12 -6.41 13.73
N HIS A 116 -1.36 -6.38 12.42
CA HIS A 116 -0.39 -6.83 11.42
C HIS A 116 0.72 -5.82 11.14
N PHE A 117 0.53 -4.53 11.44
CA PHE A 117 1.59 -3.55 11.39
C PHE A 117 2.72 -3.91 12.36
N LYS A 118 2.39 -4.38 13.56
CA LYS A 118 3.37 -4.90 14.53
C LYS A 118 4.13 -6.11 13.97
N THR A 119 3.45 -7.01 13.26
CA THR A 119 4.09 -8.14 12.58
C THR A 119 5.04 -7.65 11.47
N PHE A 120 4.62 -6.66 10.68
CA PHE A 120 5.45 -6.08 9.63
C PHE A 120 6.76 -5.50 10.16
N VAL A 121 6.71 -4.64 11.18
CA VAL A 121 7.91 -3.96 11.70
C VAL A 121 8.86 -4.87 12.49
N ASN A 122 8.35 -5.96 13.07
CA ASN A 122 9.16 -6.86 13.91
C ASN A 122 9.84 -8.00 13.14
N ASN A 123 9.59 -8.12 11.84
CA ASN A 123 10.13 -9.21 11.03
C ASN A 123 10.98 -8.67 9.88
N LYS A 124 11.93 -9.49 9.44
CA LYS A 124 12.62 -9.30 8.16
C LYS A 124 11.82 -9.99 7.08
N TRP A 125 11.73 -9.33 5.92
CA TRP A 125 10.95 -9.78 4.78
C TRP A 125 11.87 -10.11 3.62
N SER A 126 11.53 -11.19 2.93
CA SER A 126 12.24 -11.65 1.75
C SER A 126 11.27 -11.84 0.61
N GLN A 127 11.64 -11.29 -0.55
CA GLN A 127 10.95 -11.50 -1.81
C GLN A 127 11.20 -12.93 -2.30
N ILE A 128 10.14 -13.68 -2.58
CA ILE A 128 10.24 -15.05 -3.10
C ILE A 128 9.78 -15.19 -4.56
N THR A 129 9.10 -14.18 -5.11
CA THR A 129 8.72 -14.13 -6.53
C THR A 129 8.97 -12.75 -7.14
N ASP A 130 9.17 -12.69 -8.46
CA ASP A 130 9.21 -11.45 -9.25
C ASP A 130 8.60 -11.74 -10.63
N VAL A 131 7.28 -11.57 -10.77
CA VAL A 131 6.56 -11.93 -12.00
C VAL A 131 6.19 -10.68 -12.76
N LYS A 132 6.72 -10.55 -13.98
CA LYS A 132 6.33 -9.50 -14.91
C LYS A 132 4.87 -9.71 -15.31
N THR A 133 4.11 -8.64 -15.31
CA THR A 133 2.72 -8.59 -15.78
C THR A 133 2.61 -7.51 -16.85
N THR A 134 1.78 -7.77 -17.86
CA THR A 134 1.49 -6.81 -18.92
C THR A 134 -0.02 -6.61 -19.02
N PRO A 135 -0.50 -5.52 -19.64
CA PRO A 135 -1.92 -5.39 -19.95
C PRO A 135 -2.47 -6.54 -20.81
N ALA A 136 -1.61 -7.24 -21.56
CA ALA A 136 -1.98 -8.41 -22.35
C ALA A 136 -2.00 -9.71 -21.54
N THR A 137 -1.29 -9.78 -20.42
CA THR A 137 -1.16 -10.98 -19.57
C THR A 137 -1.26 -10.67 -18.06
N PRO A 138 -2.36 -10.05 -17.60
CA PRO A 138 -2.55 -9.75 -16.17
C PRO A 138 -2.67 -11.01 -15.29
N GLU A 139 -3.14 -12.12 -15.86
CA GLU A 139 -3.34 -13.40 -15.19
C GLU A 139 -2.04 -14.07 -14.72
N GLU A 140 -0.90 -13.74 -15.35
CA GLU A 140 0.40 -14.32 -14.98
C GLU A 140 0.76 -14.07 -13.51
N GLY A 141 0.29 -12.98 -12.92
CA GLY A 141 0.50 -12.66 -11.50
C GLY A 141 -0.57 -13.23 -10.55
N MET A 142 -1.68 -13.77 -11.06
CA MET A 142 -2.83 -14.14 -10.23
C MET A 142 -2.53 -15.32 -9.28
N PHE A 143 -1.65 -16.23 -9.68
CA PHE A 143 -1.26 -17.36 -8.81
C PHE A 143 -0.59 -16.89 -7.52
N ILE A 144 0.07 -15.72 -7.52
CA ILE A 144 0.70 -15.14 -6.33
C ILE A 144 -0.37 -14.80 -5.28
N TYR A 145 -1.46 -14.14 -5.68
CA TYR A 145 -2.57 -13.81 -4.79
C TYR A 145 -3.30 -15.07 -4.30
N GLN A 146 -3.48 -16.07 -5.16
CA GLN A 146 -4.09 -17.34 -4.77
C GLN A 146 -3.23 -18.07 -3.73
N TYR A 147 -1.92 -18.17 -3.98
CA TYR A 147 -0.99 -18.81 -3.08
C TYR A 147 -0.91 -18.07 -1.73
N LYS A 148 -0.81 -16.74 -1.75
CA LYS A 148 -0.87 -15.92 -0.54
C LYS A 148 -2.10 -16.24 0.31
N ARG A 149 -3.30 -16.26 -0.31
CA ARG A 149 -4.54 -16.56 0.40
C ARG A 149 -4.55 -17.98 0.97
N GLN A 150 -4.01 -18.94 0.23
CA GLN A 150 -3.87 -20.32 0.70
C GLN A 150 -2.96 -20.42 1.93
N ILE A 151 -1.75 -19.86 1.88
CA ILE A 151 -0.81 -19.97 3.01
C ILE A 151 -1.27 -19.19 4.24
N TRP A 152 -2.05 -18.13 4.04
CA TRP A 152 -2.71 -17.40 5.12
C TRP A 152 -3.85 -18.24 5.74
N ARG A 153 -4.77 -18.74 4.91
CA ARG A 153 -5.93 -19.52 5.35
C ARG A 153 -5.53 -20.82 6.05
N ASP A 154 -4.58 -21.55 5.49
CA ASP A 154 -4.26 -22.91 5.92
C ASP A 154 -3.26 -22.94 7.10
N ARG A 155 -2.37 -21.94 7.17
CA ARG A 155 -1.20 -21.96 8.07
C ARG A 155 -0.95 -20.66 8.82
N ASP A 156 -1.79 -19.64 8.64
CA ASP A 156 -1.66 -18.30 9.25
C ASP A 156 -0.25 -17.71 9.03
N ILE A 157 0.30 -17.89 7.82
CA ILE A 157 1.65 -17.41 7.48
C ILE A 157 1.56 -15.97 6.97
N PRO A 158 2.12 -14.98 7.70
CA PRO A 158 2.09 -13.60 7.25
C PRO A 158 2.91 -13.44 5.97
N SER A 159 2.28 -12.82 4.98
CA SER A 159 2.85 -12.52 3.68
C SER A 159 2.13 -11.32 3.09
N PHE A 160 2.75 -10.64 2.14
CA PHE A 160 2.10 -9.56 1.41
C PHE A 160 2.55 -9.51 -0.05
N VAL A 161 1.66 -9.08 -0.93
CA VAL A 161 1.96 -8.85 -2.34
C VAL A 161 2.29 -7.38 -2.53
N LEU A 162 3.35 -7.09 -3.28
CA LEU A 162 3.72 -5.74 -3.69
C LEU A 162 3.80 -5.68 -5.21
N THR A 163 3.22 -4.64 -5.79
CA THR A 163 3.38 -4.32 -7.21
C THR A 163 4.42 -3.21 -7.34
N HIS A 164 5.45 -3.41 -8.15
CA HIS A 164 6.44 -2.39 -8.45
C HIS A 164 6.62 -2.22 -9.96
N TYR A 165 7.11 -1.05 -10.36
CA TYR A 165 7.27 -0.69 -11.76
C TYR A 165 8.74 -0.57 -12.14
N LYS A 166 9.13 -1.11 -13.30
CA LYS A 166 10.46 -0.94 -13.89
C LYS A 166 10.31 -0.20 -15.23
N ILE A 167 11.16 0.77 -15.49
CA ILE A 167 11.18 1.50 -16.76
C ILE A 167 12.10 0.74 -17.71
N ASN A 168 11.56 0.26 -18.83
CA ASN A 168 12.34 -0.32 -19.92
C ASN A 168 12.86 0.79 -20.82
N ILE A 169 14.11 1.21 -20.60
CA ILE A 169 14.72 2.36 -21.30
C ILE A 169 14.90 2.07 -22.80
N GLU A 170 15.19 0.83 -23.16
CA GLU A 170 15.44 0.44 -24.55
C GLU A 170 14.20 0.58 -25.43
N HIS A 171 13.03 0.27 -24.87
CA HIS A 171 11.78 0.22 -25.61
C HIS A 171 10.77 1.31 -25.20
N ASP A 172 11.17 2.20 -24.29
CA ASP A 172 10.40 3.35 -23.80
C ASP A 172 8.99 2.99 -23.26
N TYR A 173 8.92 1.99 -22.38
CA TYR A 173 7.66 1.63 -21.71
C TYR A 173 7.86 1.21 -20.24
N ILE A 174 6.77 1.24 -19.47
CA ILE A 174 6.74 0.84 -18.05
C ILE A 174 6.28 -0.61 -17.94
N GLU A 175 7.02 -1.41 -17.18
CA GLU A 175 6.71 -2.80 -16.85
C GLU A 175 6.19 -2.90 -15.42
N SER A 176 5.13 -3.68 -15.21
CA SER A 176 4.58 -3.97 -13.90
C SER A 176 5.09 -5.34 -13.42
N TYR A 177 5.57 -5.42 -12.19
CA TYR A 177 6.03 -6.65 -11.57
C TYR A 177 5.27 -6.88 -10.28
N ILE A 178 4.83 -8.12 -10.09
CA ILE A 178 4.12 -8.57 -8.90
C ILE A 178 5.04 -9.51 -8.12
N GLN A 179 5.25 -9.19 -6.85
CA GLN A 179 6.14 -9.93 -5.97
C GLN A 179 5.45 -10.32 -4.66
N LEU A 180 5.71 -11.55 -4.21
CA LEU A 180 5.29 -12.03 -2.91
C LEU A 180 6.45 -11.88 -1.91
N ASN A 181 6.16 -11.21 -0.81
CA ASN A 181 7.07 -11.05 0.31
C ASN A 181 6.61 -11.91 1.49
N VAL A 182 7.54 -12.65 2.07
CA VAL A 182 7.31 -13.54 3.21
C VAL A 182 8.35 -13.28 4.29
N ILE A 183 8.10 -13.76 5.51
CA ILE A 183 9.09 -13.68 6.59
C ILE A 183 10.34 -14.47 6.19
N THR A 184 11.52 -13.85 6.32
CA THR A 184 12.80 -14.39 5.84
C THR A 184 13.09 -15.83 6.31
N SER A 185 12.71 -16.18 7.54
CA SER A 185 12.95 -17.52 8.07
C SER A 185 12.15 -18.64 7.38
N LYS A 186 11.13 -18.30 6.60
CA LYS A 186 10.29 -19.24 5.83
C LYS A 186 10.52 -19.12 4.31
N ALA A 187 11.44 -18.27 3.88
CA ALA A 187 11.56 -17.88 2.48
C ALA A 187 11.93 -19.05 1.56
N GLU A 188 12.95 -19.85 1.92
CA GLU A 188 13.41 -20.97 1.09
C GLU A 188 12.33 -22.04 0.90
N ASP A 189 11.66 -22.44 1.99
CA ASP A 189 10.58 -23.44 1.94
C ASP A 189 9.41 -22.96 1.05
N LEU A 190 8.96 -21.72 1.27
CA LEU A 190 7.83 -21.16 0.54
C LEU A 190 8.16 -20.86 -0.93
N LYS A 191 9.43 -20.58 -1.25
CA LYS A 191 9.90 -20.36 -2.63
C LYS A 191 9.84 -21.63 -3.46
N MET A 192 10.21 -22.78 -2.90
CA MET A 192 10.06 -24.06 -3.60
C MET A 192 8.58 -24.46 -3.75
N GLU A 193 7.78 -24.20 -2.71
CA GLU A 193 6.37 -24.53 -2.69
C GLU A 193 5.56 -23.71 -3.72
N ILE A 194 5.81 -22.40 -3.85
CA ILE A 194 5.08 -21.54 -4.79
C ILE A 194 5.35 -21.88 -6.26
N GLU A 195 6.57 -22.32 -6.60
CA GLU A 195 6.87 -22.77 -7.98
C GLU A 195 6.10 -24.05 -8.33
N SER A 196 6.01 -24.98 -7.37
CA SER A 196 5.20 -26.19 -7.52
C SER A 196 3.71 -25.85 -7.66
N PHE A 197 3.23 -24.87 -6.87
CA PHE A 197 1.87 -24.36 -6.97
C PHE A 197 1.56 -23.75 -8.34
N ARG A 198 2.49 -22.95 -8.89
CA ARG A 198 2.37 -22.34 -10.22
C ARG A 198 2.25 -23.39 -11.33
N GLN A 199 3.11 -24.41 -11.31
CA GLN A 199 3.09 -25.48 -12.31
C GLN A 199 1.76 -26.24 -12.29
N LYS A 200 1.26 -26.56 -11.09
CA LYS A 200 -0.05 -27.22 -10.94
C LYS A 200 -1.18 -26.38 -11.54
N LYS A 201 -1.17 -25.07 -11.31
CA LYS A 201 -2.19 -24.15 -11.85
C LYS A 201 -2.12 -23.97 -13.36
N SER A 202 -0.97 -24.15 -13.99
CA SER A 202 -0.86 -24.10 -15.46
C SER A 202 -1.41 -25.35 -16.18
N LEU A 203 -1.71 -26.42 -15.45
CA LEU A 203 -2.22 -27.69 -15.99
C LEU A 203 -3.75 -27.86 -15.80
N GLU A 204 -4.38 -26.97 -15.03
CA GLU A 204 -5.84 -26.90 -14.80
C GLU A 204 -6.52 -26.01 -15.85
#